data_AF-A0A136M4L4-F1
#
_entry.id   AF-A0A136M4L4-F1
#
_cell.length_a   1.000
_cell.length_b   1.000
_cell.length_c   1.000
_cell.angle_alpha   90.00
_cell.angle_beta   90.00
_cell.angle_gamma   90.00
#
_symmetry.space_group_name_H-M   'P 1'
#
loop_
_entity.id
_entity.type
_entity.pdbx_description
1 polymer ?
#
loop_
_entity_poly.entity_id
_entity_poly.type
_entity_poly.pdbx_seq_one_letter_code
_entity_poly.pdbx_strand_id
1 'polypeptide(L)' 'MRLLLILLLPLYSFSQNRATVSGYLKDAANGEALIGATIYVKSLSTGATTNVYGFYSLTLEPGNYEVSFSYIGYGTQQKL' A
#
# COMPACT_ATOMS: atom_id res chain seq x y z
N MET A 1 -14.64 -2.48 -54.11
CA MET A 1 -14.97 -2.00 -52.77
C MET A 1 -14.17 -2.81 -51.76
N ARG A 2 -12.86 -2.48 -51.65
CA ARG A 2 -11.87 -3.19 -50.82
C ARG A 2 -11.81 -2.48 -49.46
N LEU A 3 -11.65 -3.28 -48.40
CA LEU A 3 -11.30 -2.90 -47.03
C LEU A 3 -12.36 -2.14 -46.23
N LEU A 4 -13.17 -2.89 -45.50
CA LEU A 4 -13.71 -2.45 -44.22
C LEU A 4 -13.71 -3.64 -43.24
N LEU A 5 -12.52 -4.04 -42.78
CA LEU A 5 -12.36 -5.19 -41.88
C LEU A 5 -11.23 -4.93 -40.86
N ILE A 6 -11.32 -3.82 -40.11
CA ILE A 6 -10.33 -3.44 -39.08
C ILE A 6 -10.95 -3.25 -37.68
N LEU A 7 -12.27 -3.43 -37.49
CA LEU A 7 -12.91 -3.02 -36.23
C LEU A 7 -13.35 -4.20 -35.33
N LEU A 8 -12.41 -5.07 -34.91
CA LEU A 8 -12.69 -6.11 -33.90
C LEU A 8 -11.42 -6.63 -33.20
N LEU A 9 -10.53 -5.72 -32.77
CA LEU A 9 -9.50 -6.07 -31.79
C LEU A 9 -10.13 -6.00 -30.39
N PRO A 10 -10.27 -7.12 -29.66
CA PRO A 10 -10.66 -7.05 -28.26
C PRO A 10 -9.57 -6.27 -27.49
N LEU A 11 -9.99 -5.20 -26.83
CA LEU A 11 -9.18 -4.49 -25.86
C LEU A 11 -9.02 -5.41 -24.66
N TYR A 12 -7.91 -6.14 -24.59
CA TYR A 12 -7.50 -6.82 -23.37
C TYR A 12 -7.16 -5.75 -22.32
N SER A 13 -8.17 -5.31 -21.59
CA SER A 13 -7.97 -4.49 -20.40
C SER A 13 -7.43 -5.38 -19.30
N PHE A 14 -6.12 -5.30 -19.06
CA PHE A 14 -5.54 -5.88 -17.84
C PHE A 14 -6.04 -5.06 -16.65
N SER A 15 -6.99 -5.61 -15.90
CA SER A 15 -7.25 -5.13 -14.53
C SER A 15 -5.97 -5.36 -13.73
N GLN A 16 -5.35 -4.30 -13.22
CA GLN A 16 -4.21 -4.41 -12.33
C GLN A 16 -4.72 -5.06 -11.04
N ASN A 17 -4.36 -6.32 -10.80
CA ASN A 17 -4.72 -7.04 -9.58
C ASN A 17 -4.00 -6.36 -8.43
N ARG A 18 -4.65 -5.39 -7.77
CA ARG A 18 -4.09 -4.66 -6.64
C ARG A 18 -4.90 -4.91 -5.39
N ALA A 19 -4.19 -5.06 -4.27
CA ALA A 19 -4.75 -5.19 -2.94
C ALA A 19 -4.29 -4.01 -2.09
N THR A 20 -5.18 -3.51 -1.23
CA THR A 20 -4.88 -2.41 -0.32
C THR A 20 -4.84 -2.90 1.11
N VAL A 21 -3.72 -2.69 1.78
CA VAL A 21 -3.56 -2.87 3.22
C VAL A 21 -3.71 -1.50 3.87
N SER A 22 -4.62 -1.38 4.81
CA SER A 22 -4.87 -0.13 5.53
C SER A 22 -5.11 -0.39 7.01
N GLY A 23 -4.90 0.65 7.82
CA GLY A 23 -5.04 0.54 9.27
C GLY A 23 -4.63 1.81 9.98
N TYR A 24 -4.44 1.70 11.30
CA TYR A 24 -4.05 2.80 12.16
C TYR A 24 -2.80 2.44 12.96
N LEU A 25 -1.88 3.39 13.10
CA LEU A 25 -0.79 3.32 14.07
C LEU A 25 -1.06 4.29 15.22
N LYS A 26 -1.08 3.74 16.42
CA LYS A 26 -1.35 4.46 17.66
C LYS A 26 -0.36 4.05 18.73
N ASP A 27 -0.07 4.97 19.64
CA ASP A 27 0.65 4.64 20.86
C ASP A 27 -0.15 3.64 21.70
N ALA A 28 0.51 2.58 22.17
CA ALA A 28 -0.16 1.50 22.89
C ALA A 28 -0.54 1.85 24.33
N ALA A 29 0.16 2.81 24.95
CA ALA A 29 -0.06 3.21 26.33
C ALA A 29 -1.23 4.20 26.47
N ASN A 30 -1.37 5.13 25.53
CA ASN A 30 -2.38 6.20 25.63
C ASN A 30 -3.37 6.27 24.45
N GLY A 31 -3.14 5.52 23.36
CA GLY A 31 -4.02 5.48 22.19
C GLY A 31 -3.90 6.69 21.26
N GLU A 32 -2.92 7.57 21.47
CA GLU A 32 -2.66 8.73 20.60
C GLU A 32 -2.26 8.29 19.19
N ALA A 33 -2.71 9.06 18.20
CA ALA A 33 -2.36 8.80 16.81
C ALA A 33 -0.87 9.08 16.56
N LEU A 34 -0.17 8.12 15.95
CA LEU A 34 1.21 8.34 15.53
C LEU A 34 1.19 8.99 14.14
N ILE A 35 1.31 10.32 14.10
CA ILE A 35 1.25 11.13 12.87
C ILE A 35 2.59 11.08 12.14
N GLY A 36 2.60 10.71 10.86
CA GLY A 36 3.84 10.60 10.08
C GLY A 36 4.68 9.35 10.38
N ALA A 37 4.09 8.36 11.05
CA ALA A 37 4.68 7.02 11.15
C ALA A 37 4.80 6.40 9.76
N THR A 38 5.89 5.68 9.53
CA THR A 38 6.26 5.10 8.24
C THR A 38 5.90 3.62 8.19
N ILE A 39 5.27 3.21 7.10
CA ILE A 39 4.96 1.82 6.75
C ILE A 39 5.76 1.53 5.48
N TYR A 40 6.68 0.58 5.53
CA TYR A 40 7.63 0.36 4.45
C TYR A 40 7.79 -1.12 4.12
N VAL A 41 7.78 -1.43 2.82
CA VAL A 41 7.99 -2.77 2.27
C VAL A 41 9.34 -2.79 1.57
N LYS A 42 10.33 -3.37 2.25
CA LYS A 42 11.74 -3.30 1.83
C LYS A 42 11.98 -3.96 0.46
N SER A 43 11.33 -5.09 0.19
CA SER A 43 11.49 -5.82 -1.08
C SER A 43 11.01 -5.03 -2.29
N LEU A 44 10.06 -4.13 -2.11
CA LEU A 44 9.48 -3.29 -3.17
C LEU A 44 10.01 -1.86 -3.17
N SER A 45 10.82 -1.49 -2.18
CA SER A 45 11.29 -0.12 -1.95
C SER A 45 10.16 0.92 -1.98
N THR A 46 9.01 0.56 -1.40
CA THR A 46 7.80 1.38 -1.38
C THR A 46 7.16 1.41 0.00
N GLY A 47 6.30 2.38 0.25
CA GLY A 47 5.67 2.55 1.55
C GLY A 47 4.61 3.65 1.57
N ALA A 48 4.07 3.88 2.74
CA ALA A 48 3.12 4.95 3.04
C ALA A 48 3.45 5.57 4.39
N THR A 49 2.93 6.77 4.64
CA THR A 49 3.00 7.43 5.94
C THR A 49 1.60 7.62 6.50
N THR A 50 1.46 7.60 7.82
CA THR A 50 0.18 7.87 8.47
C THR A 50 -0.21 9.36 8.37
N ASN A 51 -1.51 9.64 8.31
CA ASN A 51 -2.05 10.99 8.39
C ASN A 51 -2.21 11.48 9.85
N VAL A 52 -2.86 12.64 10.04
CA VAL A 52 -3.10 13.24 11.37
C VAL A 52 -3.96 12.40 12.32
N TYR A 53 -4.67 11.39 11.80
CA TYR A 53 -5.48 10.45 12.58
C TYR A 53 -4.76 9.11 12.80
N GLY A 54 -3.49 9.00 12.38
CA GLY A 54 -2.71 7.77 12.45
C GLY A 54 -3.09 6.75 11.38
N PHE A 55 -3.96 7.10 10.42
CA PHE A 55 -4.43 6.20 9.37
C PHE A 55 -3.40 6.09 8.24
N TYR A 56 -3.16 4.87 7.74
CA TYR A 56 -2.38 4.61 6.53
C TYR A 56 -3.16 3.73 5.54
N SER A 57 -2.79 3.83 4.28
CA SER A 57 -3.27 2.97 3.19
C SER A 57 -2.14 2.73 2.21
N LEU A 58 -1.84 1.47 1.91
CA LEU A 58 -0.79 1.04 1.00
C LEU A 58 -1.35 0.02 0.01
N THR A 59 -1.32 0.35 -1.28
CA THR A 59 -1.82 -0.50 -2.36
C THR A 59 -0.67 -1.17 -3.09
N LEU A 60 -0.66 -2.50 -3.11
CA LEU A 60 0.39 -3.34 -3.71
C LEU A 60 -0.24 -4.43 -4.58
N GLU A 61 0.58 -5.11 -5.38
CA GLU A 61 0.18 -6.38 -5.97
C GLU A 61 -0.03 -7.44 -4.85
N PRO A 62 -0.97 -8.38 -4.98
CA PRO A 62 -1.13 -9.47 -4.04
C PRO A 62 0.14 -10.29 -3.86
N GLY A 63 0.52 -10.54 -2.61
CA GLY A 63 1.71 -11.29 -2.25
C GLY A 63 1.97 -11.24 -0.76
N ASN A 64 3.00 -11.96 -0.32
CA ASN A 64 3.48 -11.93 1.05
C ASN A 64 4.65 -10.97 1.15
N TYR A 65 4.58 -10.02 2.07
CA TYR A 65 5.57 -8.96 2.20
C TYR A 65 5.90 -8.75 3.66
N GLU A 66 7.19 -8.69 3.99
CA GLU A 66 7.59 -8.14 5.27
C GLU A 66 7.42 -6.61 5.26
N VAL A 67 6.54 -6.13 6.13
CA VAL A 67 6.21 -4.73 6.34
C VAL A 67 6.88 -4.25 7.63
N SER A 68 7.69 -3.20 7.52
CA SER A 68 8.26 -2.51 8.68
C SER A 68 7.43 -1.28 9.02
N PHE A 69 7.17 -1.09 10.31
CA PHE A 69 6.49 0.06 10.89
C PHE A 69 7.48 0.81 11.78
N SER A 70 7.70 2.10 11.51
CA SER A 70 8.66 2.91 12.27
C SER A 70 8.12 4.31 12.55
N TYR A 71 8.53 4.86 13.69
CA TYR A 71 8.17 6.22 14.11
C TYR A 71 9.27 6.75 15.03
N ILE A 72 9.52 8.06 14.98
CA ILE A 72 10.60 8.70 15.77
C ILE A 72 10.31 8.49 17.26
N GLY A 73 11.30 7.99 17.99
CA GLY A 73 11.18 7.69 19.42
C GLY A 73 10.62 6.30 19.75
N TYR A 74 10.27 5.49 18.74
CA TYR A 74 9.73 4.13 18.93
C TYR A 74 10.66 3.07 18.33
N GLY A 75 10.62 1.87 18.90
CA GLY A 75 11.25 0.70 18.30
C GLY A 75 10.54 0.30 17.01
N THR A 76 11.30 0.02 15.95
CA THR A 76 10.74 -0.46 14.68
C THR A 76 10.11 -1.85 14.87
N GLN A 77 8.91 -2.04 14.32
CA GLN A 77 8.20 -3.32 14.32
C GLN A 77 8.18 -3.90 12.91
N GLN A 78 8.30 -5.23 12.78
CA GLN A 78 8.24 -5.93 11.49
C GLN A 78 7.14 -6.99 11.52
N LYS A 79 6.40 -7.13 10.43
CA LYS A 79 5.32 -8.12 10.30
C LYS A 79 5.22 -8.64 8.86
N LEU A 80 4.90 -9.93 8.71
CA LEU A 80 4.66 -10.60 7.41
C LEU A 80 3.22 -10.42 6.92
#